data_AF-A0A2E1AKB7-F1
#
_entry.id   AF-A0A2E1AKB7-F1
#
_cell.length_a   1.000
_cell.length_b   1.000
_cell.length_c   1.000
_cell.angle_alpha   90.00
_cell.angle_beta   90.00
_cell.angle_gamma   90.00
#
_symmetry.space_group_name_H-M   'P 1'
#
loop_
_entity.id
_entity.type
_entity.pdbx_description
1 polymer ?
#
loop_
_entity_poly.entity_id
_entity_poly.type
_entity_poly.pdbx_seq_one_letter_code
_entity_poly.pdbx_strand_id
1 'polypeptide(L)'
;MRLVTTFIMGLYASLLHAYPAPYYEQFGDEMADVFAQRLSEETRPTKCFAITLREFSDLGVNIMREQWAHYQELKQTNPKAAQIMATKFIFRTFSIVYAAFFLWMSIKLWENGSYWNGLVTLVFETILLVGVLIGWRWQGIGAIVTLTSAVTLTVITMMALNVMVENIIISLLLSLVWTLPGFCFGLMLLMLNRNIRKSKRLA
;
A
#
# COMPACT_ATOMS: atom_id res chain seq x y z
N MET A 1 25.77 -5.16 -6.16
CA MET A 1 24.86 -6.23 -6.62
C MET A 1 24.30 -7.03 -5.45
N ARG A 2 25.12 -7.69 -4.60
CA ARG A 2 24.67 -8.44 -3.40
C ARG A 2 23.67 -7.68 -2.50
N LEU A 3 23.95 -6.42 -2.16
CA LEU A 3 23.07 -5.59 -1.31
C LEU A 3 21.65 -5.41 -1.87
N VAL A 4 21.52 -5.25 -3.19
CA VAL A 4 20.21 -5.06 -3.86
C VAL A 4 19.45 -6.38 -3.85
N THR A 5 20.12 -7.50 -4.11
CA THR A 5 19.52 -8.84 -4.07
C THR A 5 19.04 -9.20 -2.66
N THR A 6 19.84 -8.91 -1.63
CA THR A 6 19.45 -9.13 -0.22
C THR A 6 18.26 -8.26 0.18
N PHE A 7 18.24 -7.00 -0.25
CA PHE A 7 17.12 -6.10 0.01
C PHE A 7 15.83 -6.60 -0.67
N ILE A 8 15.89 -6.99 -1.95
CA ILE A 8 14.74 -7.51 -2.70
C ILE A 8 14.23 -8.82 -2.10
N MET A 9 15.13 -9.73 -1.71
CA MET A 9 14.77 -10.97 -1.02
C MET A 9 14.09 -10.70 0.34
N GLY A 10 14.59 -9.74 1.12
CA GLY A 10 13.95 -9.35 2.37
C GLY A 10 12.56 -8.72 2.17
N LEU A 11 12.40 -7.95 1.09
CA LEU A 11 11.13 -7.34 0.70
C LEU A 11 10.13 -8.43 0.24
N TYR A 12 10.59 -9.41 -0.53
CA TYR A 12 9.80 -10.55 -0.98
C TYR A 12 9.39 -11.46 0.19
N ALA A 13 10.30 -11.77 1.11
CA ALA A 13 9.98 -12.54 2.32
C ALA A 13 8.93 -11.82 3.19
N SER A 14 9.03 -10.49 3.30
CA SER A 14 8.03 -9.68 4.00
C SER A 14 6.66 -9.67 3.29
N LEU A 15 6.67 -9.72 1.95
CA LEU A 15 5.48 -9.86 1.11
C LEU A 15 4.85 -11.26 1.22
N LEU A 16 5.66 -12.32 1.30
CA LEU A 16 5.20 -13.68 1.51
C LEU A 16 4.44 -13.83 2.84
N HIS A 17 4.87 -13.14 3.89
CA HIS A 17 4.15 -13.09 5.16
C HIS A 17 2.80 -12.36 5.08
N ALA A 18 2.50 -11.69 3.97
CA ALA A 18 1.19 -11.10 3.72
C ALA A 18 0.15 -12.16 3.29
N TYR A 19 0.58 -13.31 2.78
CA TYR A 19 -0.31 -14.43 2.43
C TYR A 19 -1.02 -15.02 3.67
N PRO A 20 -2.13 -15.75 3.48
CA PRO A 20 -2.79 -16.49 4.55
C PRO A 20 -1.81 -17.45 5.25
N ALA A 21 -1.87 -17.53 6.59
CA ALA A 21 -0.97 -18.38 7.39
C ALA A 21 -0.87 -19.84 6.90
N PRO A 22 -1.97 -20.56 6.60
CA PRO A 22 -1.87 -21.94 6.14
C PRO A 22 -1.19 -22.08 4.77
N TYR A 23 -1.25 -21.04 3.93
CA TYR A 23 -0.62 -21.05 2.61
C TYR A 23 0.87 -20.74 2.70
N TYR A 24 1.23 -19.78 3.54
CA TYR A 24 2.63 -19.44 3.82
C TYR A 24 3.38 -20.61 4.47
N GLU A 25 2.79 -21.26 5.47
CA GLU A 25 3.42 -22.41 6.15
C GLU A 25 3.66 -23.58 5.20
N GLN A 26 2.85 -23.72 4.15
CA GLN A 26 2.89 -24.86 3.26
C GLN A 26 3.73 -24.62 2.00
N PHE A 27 3.80 -23.37 1.51
CA PHE A 27 4.44 -23.03 0.23
C PHE A 27 5.43 -21.86 0.31
N GLY A 28 5.59 -21.23 1.48
CA GLY A 28 6.40 -20.01 1.64
C GLY A 28 7.86 -20.21 1.26
N ASP A 29 8.46 -21.31 1.71
CA ASP A 29 9.86 -21.65 1.41
C ASP A 29 10.05 -22.00 -0.07
N GLU A 30 9.13 -22.76 -0.65
CA GLU A 30 9.17 -23.13 -2.07
C GLU A 30 9.01 -21.91 -2.99
N MET A 31 8.13 -20.96 -2.63
CA MET A 31 7.99 -19.71 -3.37
C MET A 31 9.21 -18.80 -3.22
N ALA A 32 9.81 -18.75 -2.03
CA ALA A 32 11.06 -18.01 -1.80
C ALA A 32 12.21 -18.57 -2.66
N ASP A 33 12.33 -19.88 -2.76
CA ASP A 33 13.36 -20.55 -3.57
C ASP A 33 13.12 -20.35 -5.08
N VAL A 34 11.89 -20.50 -5.55
CA VAL A 34 11.54 -20.24 -6.97
C VAL A 34 11.80 -18.78 -7.33
N PHE A 35 11.47 -17.84 -6.44
CA PHE A 35 11.75 -16.42 -6.66
C PHE A 35 13.26 -16.13 -6.65
N ALA A 36 14.01 -16.69 -5.71
CA ALA A 36 15.47 -16.55 -5.65
C ALA A 36 16.15 -17.11 -6.90
N GLN A 37 15.68 -18.26 -7.39
CA GLN A 37 16.20 -18.90 -8.60
C GLN A 37 15.93 -18.02 -9.82
N ARG A 38 14.69 -17.54 -10.01
CA ARG A 38 14.33 -16.57 -11.07
C ARG A 38 15.14 -15.28 -10.99
N LEU A 39 15.35 -14.76 -9.79
CA LEU A 39 16.13 -13.55 -9.54
C LEU A 39 17.61 -13.71 -9.89
N SER A 40 18.15 -14.92 -9.69
CA SER A 40 19.55 -15.26 -9.99
C SER A 40 19.82 -15.50 -11.48
N GLU A 41 18.83 -15.99 -12.22
CA GLU A 41 18.90 -16.22 -13.67
C GLU A 41 18.82 -14.90 -14.47
N GLU A 42 18.26 -13.84 -13.88
CA GLU A 42 17.96 -12.59 -14.58
C GLU A 42 18.99 -11.48 -14.25
N THR A 43 20.05 -11.36 -15.05
CA THR A 43 21.17 -10.39 -14.85
C THR A 43 20.83 -8.92 -15.14
N ARG A 44 19.62 -8.61 -15.62
CA ARG A 44 19.24 -7.23 -15.99
C ARG A 44 18.32 -6.59 -14.93
N PRO A 45 18.74 -5.50 -14.26
CA PRO A 45 17.97 -4.88 -13.18
C PRO A 45 16.58 -4.39 -13.61
N THR A 46 16.40 -4.03 -14.88
CA THR A 46 15.11 -3.62 -15.45
C THR A 46 14.07 -4.74 -15.49
N LYS A 47 14.49 -6.01 -15.71
CA LYS A 47 13.58 -7.16 -15.71
C LYS A 47 13.21 -7.60 -14.29
N CYS A 48 14.15 -7.52 -13.36
CA CYS A 48 13.93 -7.78 -11.95
C CYS A 48 12.84 -6.89 -11.35
N PHE A 49 12.85 -5.60 -11.71
CA PHE A 49 11.77 -4.67 -11.37
C PHE A 49 10.42 -5.08 -12.00
N ALA A 50 10.41 -5.45 -13.28
CA ALA A 50 9.20 -5.89 -13.97
C ALA A 50 8.59 -7.18 -13.35
N ILE A 51 9.42 -8.13 -12.94
CA ILE A 51 8.99 -9.36 -12.26
C ILE A 51 8.42 -9.02 -10.88
N THR A 52 9.10 -8.17 -10.10
CA THR A 52 8.61 -7.73 -8.80
C THR A 52 7.27 -7.00 -8.91
N LEU A 53 7.13 -6.12 -9.91
CA LEU A 53 5.88 -5.40 -10.17
C LEU A 53 4.75 -6.35 -10.56
N ARG A 54 5.05 -7.36 -11.38
CA ARG A 54 4.09 -8.40 -11.77
C ARG A 54 3.63 -9.20 -10.56
N GLU A 55 4.55 -9.73 -9.75
CA GLU A 55 4.22 -10.45 -8.51
C GLU A 55 3.39 -9.58 -7.56
N PHE A 56 3.72 -8.29 -7.45
CA PHE A 56 2.96 -7.35 -6.65
C PHE A 56 1.52 -7.15 -7.17
N SER A 57 1.36 -7.09 -8.49
CA SER A 57 0.03 -6.97 -9.12
C SER A 57 -0.79 -8.26 -8.99
N ASP A 58 -0.15 -9.42 -9.16
CA ASP A 58 -0.78 -10.74 -9.05
C ASP A 58 -1.19 -11.01 -7.59
N LEU A 59 -0.39 -10.60 -6.61
CA LEU A 59 -0.72 -10.64 -5.18
C LEU A 59 -2.01 -9.87 -4.88
N GLY A 60 -2.13 -8.65 -5.39
CA GLY A 60 -3.33 -7.83 -5.21
C GLY A 60 -4.58 -8.50 -5.77
N VAL A 61 -4.51 -9.02 -6.99
CA VAL A 61 -5.63 -9.72 -7.65
C VAL A 61 -6.02 -11.00 -6.91
N ASN A 62 -5.04 -11.79 -6.47
CA ASN A 62 -5.29 -13.04 -5.76
C ASN A 62 -5.93 -12.81 -4.39
N ILE A 63 -5.43 -11.82 -3.63
CA ILE A 63 -6.04 -11.41 -2.34
C ILE A 63 -7.49 -10.96 -2.56
N MET A 64 -7.77 -10.20 -3.63
CA MET A 64 -9.12 -9.75 -3.95
C MET A 64 -10.06 -10.92 -4.26
N ARG A 65 -9.59 -11.88 -5.07
CA ARG A 65 -10.37 -13.05 -5.45
C ARG A 65 -10.71 -13.92 -4.22
N GLU A 66 -9.74 -14.14 -3.34
CA GLU A 66 -9.92 -14.92 -2.12
C GLU A 66 -10.90 -14.23 -1.14
N GLN A 67 -10.75 -12.92 -0.96
CA GLN A 67 -11.69 -12.15 -0.13
C GLN A 67 -13.10 -12.13 -0.68
N TRP A 68 -13.25 -12.07 -2.01
CA TRP A 68 -14.56 -12.13 -2.64
C TRP A 68 -15.23 -13.48 -2.41
N ALA A 69 -14.49 -14.58 -2.56
CA ALA A 69 -14.99 -15.92 -2.28
C ALA A 69 -15.44 -16.06 -0.82
N HIS A 70 -14.62 -15.64 0.14
CA HIS A 70 -14.95 -15.71 1.56
C HIS A 70 -16.12 -14.78 1.95
N TYR A 71 -16.27 -13.64 1.26
CA TYR A 71 -17.43 -12.77 1.45
C TYR A 71 -18.74 -13.44 1.04
N GLN A 72 -18.77 -14.17 -0.08
CA GLN A 72 -19.96 -14.89 -0.54
C GLN A 72 -20.38 -15.99 0.46
N GLU A 73 -19.41 -16.68 1.04
CA GLU A 73 -19.64 -17.69 2.09
C GLU A 73 -20.20 -17.06 3.38
N LEU A 74 -19.56 -15.98 3.86
CA LEU A 74 -19.99 -15.28 5.07
C LEU A 74 -21.35 -14.59 4.93
N LYS A 75 -21.72 -14.16 3.73
CA LYS A 75 -23.02 -13.52 3.46
C LYS A 75 -24.19 -14.45 3.83
N GLN A 76 -24.01 -15.76 3.74
CA GLN A 76 -25.03 -16.75 4.06
C GLN A 76 -25.01 -17.15 5.55
N THR A 77 -23.83 -17.18 6.18
CA THR A 77 -23.65 -17.73 7.55
C THR A 77 -23.61 -16.66 8.64
N ASN A 78 -23.05 -15.48 8.37
CA ASN A 78 -22.90 -14.40 9.35
C ASN A 78 -22.92 -13.01 8.69
N PRO A 79 -24.09 -12.36 8.59
CA PRO A 79 -24.24 -11.10 7.86
C PRO A 79 -23.44 -9.94 8.47
N LYS A 80 -23.19 -9.93 9.79
CA LYS A 80 -22.35 -8.92 10.45
C LYS A 80 -20.88 -9.07 10.05
N ALA A 81 -20.37 -10.30 10.01
CA ALA A 81 -19.02 -10.57 9.55
C ALA A 81 -18.84 -10.27 8.05
N ALA A 82 -19.86 -10.57 7.25
CA ALA A 82 -19.89 -10.24 5.82
C ALA A 82 -19.79 -8.74 5.55
N GLN A 83 -20.50 -7.90 6.32
CA GLN A 83 -20.40 -6.44 6.21
C GLN A 83 -18.99 -5.92 6.50
N ILE A 84 -18.33 -6.42 7.54
CA ILE A 84 -16.94 -6.04 7.86
C ILE A 84 -15.99 -6.45 6.73
N MET A 85 -16.21 -7.62 6.13
CA MET A 85 -15.41 -8.10 5.00
C MET A 85 -15.65 -7.27 3.74
N ALA A 86 -16.90 -6.91 3.43
CA ALA A 86 -17.23 -6.02 2.31
C ALA A 86 -16.53 -4.66 2.46
N THR A 87 -16.54 -4.06 3.65
CA THR A 87 -15.83 -2.80 3.91
C THR A 87 -14.32 -2.93 3.70
N LYS A 88 -13.71 -4.06 4.12
CA LYS A 88 -12.28 -4.33 3.87
C LYS A 88 -12.00 -4.48 2.38
N PHE A 89 -12.86 -5.17 1.64
CA PHE A 89 -12.71 -5.36 0.20
C PHE A 89 -12.78 -4.02 -0.54
N ILE A 90 -13.82 -3.23 -0.28
CA ILE A 90 -14.00 -1.89 -0.85
C ILE A 90 -12.77 -1.02 -0.56
N PHE A 91 -12.35 -0.96 0.72
CA PHE A 91 -11.18 -0.20 1.14
C PHE A 91 -9.92 -0.61 0.36
N ARG A 92 -9.65 -1.91 0.27
CA ARG A 92 -8.48 -2.44 -0.44
C ARG A 92 -8.54 -2.06 -1.92
N THR A 93 -9.70 -2.17 -2.56
CA THR A 93 -9.86 -1.90 -3.99
C THR A 93 -9.58 -0.43 -4.28
N PHE A 94 -10.20 0.46 -3.51
CA PHE A 94 -9.95 1.90 -3.63
C PHE A 94 -8.49 2.24 -3.35
N SER A 95 -7.84 1.57 -2.39
CA SER A 95 -6.42 1.82 -2.12
C SER A 95 -5.49 1.40 -3.26
N ILE A 96 -5.78 0.31 -3.98
CA ILE A 96 -5.00 -0.10 -5.16
C ILE A 96 -5.17 0.92 -6.28
N VAL A 97 -6.42 1.31 -6.56
CA VAL A 97 -6.73 2.29 -7.62
C VAL A 97 -6.04 3.62 -7.31
N TYR A 98 -6.11 4.06 -6.05
CA TYR A 98 -5.41 5.24 -5.56
C TYR A 98 -3.90 5.11 -5.73
N ALA A 99 -3.31 3.98 -5.33
CA ALA A 99 -1.89 3.69 -5.49
C ALA A 99 -1.43 3.78 -6.94
N ALA A 100 -2.16 3.14 -7.84
CA ALA A 100 -1.85 3.14 -9.27
C ALA A 100 -1.93 4.56 -9.86
N PHE A 101 -2.97 5.32 -9.51
CA PHE A 101 -3.16 6.69 -9.99
C PHE A 101 -2.02 7.63 -9.53
N PHE A 102 -1.68 7.61 -8.24
CA PHE A 102 -0.64 8.49 -7.69
C PHE A 102 0.78 8.10 -8.12
N LEU A 103 1.05 6.81 -8.28
CA LEU A 103 2.32 6.34 -8.82
C LEU A 103 2.48 6.76 -10.29
N TRP A 104 1.41 6.63 -11.09
CA TRP A 104 1.39 7.13 -12.47
C TRP A 104 1.59 8.65 -12.55
N MET A 105 0.86 9.43 -11.73
CA MET A 105 1.02 10.88 -11.64
C MET A 105 2.44 11.29 -11.24
N SER A 106 3.03 10.60 -10.26
CA SER A 106 4.40 10.88 -9.79
C SER A 106 5.44 10.63 -10.88
N ILE A 107 5.29 9.57 -11.68
CA ILE A 107 6.13 9.30 -12.85
C ILE A 107 5.99 10.43 -13.88
N LYS A 108 4.76 10.88 -14.15
CA LYS A 108 4.52 11.99 -15.10
C LYS A 108 5.13 13.31 -14.63
N LEU A 109 5.07 13.60 -13.33
CA LEU A 109 5.70 14.79 -12.75
C LEU A 109 7.23 14.72 -12.81
N TRP A 110 7.80 13.53 -12.61
CA TRP A 110 9.24 13.30 -12.80
C TRP A 110 9.65 13.58 -14.25
N GLU A 111 8.96 12.99 -15.22
CA GLU A 111 9.26 13.13 -16.66
C GLU A 111 9.27 14.60 -17.12
N ASN A 112 8.44 15.45 -16.51
CA ASN A 112 8.29 16.86 -16.87
C ASN A 112 9.33 17.81 -16.19
N GLY A 113 10.39 17.27 -15.57
CA GLY A 113 11.60 18.04 -15.26
C GLY A 113 11.66 18.74 -13.91
N SER A 114 10.66 18.58 -13.04
CA SER A 114 10.74 19.07 -11.65
C SER A 114 11.42 18.03 -10.75
N TYR A 115 12.71 17.77 -10.97
CA TYR A 115 13.44 16.65 -10.36
C TYR A 115 13.35 16.60 -8.82
N TRP A 116 13.52 17.74 -8.13
CA TRP A 116 13.51 17.79 -6.67
C TRP A 116 12.11 17.60 -6.07
N ASN A 117 11.09 18.26 -6.63
CA ASN A 117 9.72 18.10 -6.15
C ASN A 117 9.14 16.73 -6.54
N GLY A 118 9.49 16.23 -7.73
CA GLY A 118 9.06 14.92 -8.21
C GLY A 118 9.63 13.76 -7.38
N LEU A 119 10.92 13.79 -7.04
CA LEU A 119 11.55 12.72 -6.26
C LEU A 119 11.05 12.70 -4.81
N VAL A 120 10.96 13.86 -4.15
CA VAL A 120 10.44 13.93 -2.76
C VAL A 120 8.98 13.48 -2.71
N THR A 121 8.15 13.96 -3.64
CA THR A 121 6.74 13.53 -3.72
C THR A 121 6.65 12.03 -3.97
N LEU A 122 7.45 11.48 -4.89
CA LEU A 122 7.45 10.05 -5.20
C LEU A 122 7.87 9.19 -3.99
N VAL A 123 8.86 9.61 -3.20
CA VAL A 123 9.28 8.88 -2.00
C VAL A 123 8.16 8.86 -0.95
N PHE A 124 7.58 10.02 -0.62
CA PHE A 124 6.54 10.10 0.40
C PHE A 124 5.22 9.46 -0.05
N GLU A 125 4.86 9.56 -1.32
CA GLU A 125 3.76 8.81 -1.91
C GLU A 125 4.03 7.31 -1.79
N THR A 126 5.22 6.84 -2.16
CA THR A 126 5.58 5.42 -2.01
C THR A 126 5.46 4.95 -0.56
N ILE A 127 5.93 5.74 0.42
CA ILE A 127 5.78 5.42 1.85
C ILE A 127 4.30 5.39 2.25
N LEU A 128 3.50 6.33 1.77
CA LEU A 128 2.06 6.36 2.02
C LEU A 128 1.39 5.11 1.45
N LEU A 129 1.70 4.71 0.22
CA LEU A 129 1.19 3.50 -0.42
C LEU A 129 1.61 2.24 0.35
N VAL A 130 2.88 2.14 0.74
CA VAL A 130 3.38 1.05 1.59
C VAL A 130 2.64 1.03 2.94
N GLY A 131 2.38 2.18 3.55
CA GLY A 131 1.58 2.31 4.77
C GLY A 131 0.17 1.74 4.60
N VAL A 132 -0.48 2.05 3.49
CA VAL A 132 -1.83 1.54 3.18
C VAL A 132 -1.82 0.03 2.97
N LEU A 133 -0.81 -0.50 2.28
CA LEU A 133 -0.61 -1.93 2.03
C LEU A 133 -0.31 -2.69 3.33
N ILE A 134 0.57 -2.16 4.19
CA ILE A 134 0.80 -2.66 5.56
C ILE A 134 -0.53 -2.70 6.32
N GLY A 135 -1.37 -1.68 6.13
CA GLY A 135 -2.70 -1.56 6.73
C GLY A 135 -3.65 -2.70 6.36
N TRP A 136 -3.43 -3.40 5.24
CA TRP A 136 -4.28 -4.54 4.87
C TRP A 136 -4.18 -5.69 5.86
N ARG A 137 -3.00 -5.90 6.46
CA ARG A 137 -2.73 -6.95 7.44
C ARG A 137 -2.62 -6.39 8.86
N TRP A 138 -1.84 -5.34 9.05
CA TRP A 138 -1.62 -4.67 10.34
C TRP A 138 -2.27 -3.29 10.35
N GLN A 139 -3.59 -3.24 10.41
CA GLN A 139 -4.40 -2.02 10.31
C GLN A 139 -3.94 -0.90 11.26
N GLY A 140 -3.54 -1.24 12.49
CA GLY A 140 -3.05 -0.24 13.45
C GLY A 140 -1.71 0.38 13.03
N ILE A 141 -0.74 -0.43 12.62
CA ILE A 141 0.57 0.05 12.19
C ILE A 141 0.44 0.80 10.86
N GLY A 142 -0.26 0.21 9.89
CA GLY A 142 -0.50 0.82 8.59
C GLY A 142 -1.23 2.15 8.70
N ALA A 143 -2.19 2.29 9.62
CA ALA A 143 -2.84 3.57 9.90
C ALA A 143 -1.86 4.65 10.36
N ILE A 144 -0.99 4.32 11.32
CA ILE A 144 0.00 5.26 11.85
C ILE A 144 0.96 5.69 10.75
N VAL A 145 1.49 4.73 9.98
CA VAL A 145 2.40 5.02 8.85
C VAL A 145 1.70 5.87 7.80
N THR A 146 0.46 5.55 7.42
CA THR A 146 -0.30 6.31 6.41
C THR A 146 -0.57 7.73 6.89
N LEU A 147 -1.04 7.92 8.13
CA LEU A 147 -1.36 9.24 8.67
C LEU A 147 -0.12 10.12 8.84
N THR A 148 0.96 9.57 9.39
CA THR A 148 2.22 10.31 9.54
C THR A 148 2.77 10.72 8.17
N SER A 149 2.75 9.81 7.20
CA SER A 149 3.18 10.11 5.83
C SER A 149 2.30 11.19 5.17
N ALA A 150 0.98 11.13 5.34
CA ALA A 150 0.06 12.14 4.80
C ALA A 150 0.30 13.53 5.42
N VAL A 151 0.52 13.61 6.74
CA VAL A 151 0.88 14.87 7.41
C VAL A 151 2.20 15.42 6.88
N THR A 152 3.24 14.58 6.82
CA THR A 152 4.55 15.01 6.31
C THR A 152 4.47 15.47 4.85
N LEU A 153 3.75 14.73 4.02
CA LEU A 153 3.53 15.10 2.61
C LEU A 153 2.74 16.41 2.49
N THR A 154 1.77 16.67 3.37
CA THR A 154 1.03 17.95 3.41
C THR A 154 1.98 19.12 3.69
N VAL A 155 2.88 18.96 4.67
CA VAL A 155 3.84 20.02 5.02
C VAL A 155 4.80 20.29 3.87
N ILE A 156 5.32 19.22 3.24
CA ILE A 156 6.25 19.34 2.11
C ILE A 156 5.58 19.98 0.90
N THR A 157 4.38 19.53 0.53
CA THR A 157 3.64 20.10 -0.60
C THR A 157 3.24 21.55 -0.32
N MET A 158 2.90 21.89 0.92
CA MET A 158 2.62 23.27 1.32
C MET A 158 3.86 24.14 1.18
N MET A 159 5.02 23.69 1.64
CA MET A 159 6.28 24.43 1.49
C MET A 159 6.62 24.64 0.01
N ALA A 160 6.45 23.62 -0.82
CA ALA A 160 6.70 23.70 -2.26
C ALA A 160 5.73 24.66 -2.97
N LEU A 161 4.43 24.57 -2.66
CA LEU A 161 3.39 25.43 -3.25
C LEU A 161 3.49 26.89 -2.77
N ASN A 162 3.91 27.12 -1.53
CA ASN A 162 4.04 28.47 -0.99
C ASN A 162 5.11 29.29 -1.72
N VAL A 163 6.13 28.63 -2.28
CA VAL A 163 7.13 29.28 -3.16
C VAL A 163 6.53 29.71 -4.50
N MET A 164 5.47 29.04 -4.96
CA MET A 164 4.86 29.31 -6.28
C MET A 164 3.63 30.22 -6.21
N VAL A 165 2.81 30.07 -5.17
CA VAL A 165 1.50 30.75 -5.05
C VAL A 165 1.60 32.00 -4.16
N GLU A 166 2.67 32.14 -3.38
CA GLU A 166 2.91 33.26 -2.43
C GLU A 166 1.74 33.52 -1.46
N ASN A 167 0.86 32.53 -1.27
CA ASN A 167 -0.26 32.58 -0.34
C ASN A 167 -0.32 31.28 0.46
N ILE A 168 -0.03 31.39 1.75
CA ILE A 168 0.08 30.23 2.65
C ILE A 168 -1.26 29.51 2.84
N ILE A 169 -2.38 30.24 2.82
CA ILE A 169 -3.72 29.67 3.01
C ILE A 169 -4.09 28.83 1.77
N ILE A 170 -3.90 29.38 0.58
CA ILE A 170 -4.18 28.66 -0.67
C ILE A 170 -3.26 27.44 -0.80
N SER A 171 -1.98 27.59 -0.46
CA SER A 171 -1.00 26.49 -0.49
C SER A 171 -1.39 25.36 0.48
N LEU A 172 -1.82 25.70 1.70
CA LEU A 172 -2.31 24.73 2.67
C LEU A 172 -3.56 24.01 2.17
N LEU A 173 -4.54 24.73 1.62
CA LEU A 173 -5.77 24.13 1.11
C LEU A 173 -5.49 23.16 -0.05
N LEU A 174 -4.65 23.54 -1.01
CA LEU A 174 -4.27 22.68 -2.12
C LEU A 174 -3.51 21.43 -1.64
N SER A 175 -2.61 21.60 -0.68
CA SER A 175 -1.85 20.49 -0.07
C SER A 175 -2.75 19.52 0.69
N LEU A 176 -3.73 20.04 1.43
CA LEU A 176 -4.74 19.23 2.11
C LEU A 176 -5.61 18.48 1.13
N VAL A 177 -6.09 19.13 0.05
CA VAL A 177 -6.88 18.46 -0.99
C VAL A 177 -6.08 17.33 -1.65
N TRP A 178 -4.79 17.54 -1.90
CA TRP A 178 -3.91 16.54 -2.48
C TRP A 178 -3.74 15.30 -1.58
N THR A 179 -3.53 15.53 -0.28
CA THR A 179 -3.25 14.49 0.71
C THR A 179 -4.50 13.91 1.39
N LEU A 180 -5.68 14.50 1.15
CA LEU A 180 -6.96 14.12 1.75
C LEU A 180 -7.26 12.62 1.62
N PRO A 181 -7.07 11.98 0.46
CA PRO A 181 -7.31 10.54 0.35
C PRO A 181 -6.44 9.72 1.31
N GLY A 182 -5.17 10.10 1.49
CA GLY A 182 -4.25 9.48 2.45
C GLY A 182 -4.76 9.58 3.89
N PHE A 183 -5.26 10.76 4.29
CA PHE A 183 -5.91 10.93 5.59
C PHE A 183 -7.14 10.05 5.74
N CYS A 184 -8.02 10.02 4.73
CA CYS A 184 -9.20 9.18 4.73
C CYS A 184 -8.84 7.69 4.88
N PHE A 185 -7.86 7.20 4.13
CA PHE A 185 -7.39 5.81 4.25
C PHE A 185 -6.81 5.51 5.64
N GLY A 186 -5.97 6.40 6.16
CA GLY A 186 -5.40 6.27 7.50
C GLY A 186 -6.46 6.22 8.61
N LEU A 187 -7.47 7.09 8.54
CA LEU A 187 -8.59 7.10 9.47
C LEU A 187 -9.47 5.85 9.35
N MET A 188 -9.76 5.40 8.13
CA MET A 188 -10.51 4.16 7.89
C MET A 188 -9.79 2.95 8.49
N LEU A 189 -8.46 2.86 8.36
CA LEU A 189 -7.66 1.80 8.98
C LEU A 189 -7.72 1.85 10.52
N LEU A 190 -7.68 3.04 11.14
CA LEU A 190 -7.89 3.18 12.59
C LEU A 190 -9.28 2.70 13.01
N MET A 191 -10.32 3.08 12.27
CA MET A 191 -11.70 2.69 12.57
C MET A 191 -11.89 1.17 12.44
N LEU A 192 -11.34 0.56 11.40
CA LEU A 192 -11.34 -0.89 11.21
C LEU A 192 -10.64 -1.63 12.36
N ASN A 193 -9.45 -1.17 12.75
CA ASN A 193 -8.70 -1.74 13.87
C ASN A 193 -9.48 -1.63 15.20
N ARG A 194 -10.11 -0.47 15.47
CA ARG A 194 -10.95 -0.28 16.66
C ARG A 194 -12.15 -1.23 16.67
N ASN A 195 -12.83 -1.39 15.54
CA ASN A 195 -13.99 -2.28 15.43
C ASN A 195 -13.62 -3.76 15.64
N ILE A 196 -12.49 -4.21 15.09
CA ILE A 196 -11.99 -5.58 15.29
C ILE A 196 -11.57 -5.84 16.73
N ARG A 197 -10.93 -4.86 17.39
CA ARG A 197 -10.60 -4.99 18.82
C ARG A 197 -11.85 -5.04 19.69
N LYS A 198 -12.89 -4.28 19.36
CA LYS A 198 -14.18 -4.32 20.07
C LYS A 198 -14.86 -5.68 19.89
N SER A 199 -14.91 -6.23 18.67
CA SER A 199 -15.55 -7.54 18.44
C SER A 199 -14.85 -8.68 19.17
N LYS A 200 -13.51 -8.67 19.27
CA LYS A 200 -12.73 -9.66 20.02
C LYS A 200 -12.91 -9.60 21.54
N ARG A 201 -13.40 -8.48 22.09
CA ARG A 201 -13.68 -8.35 23.54
C ARG A 201 -15.08 -8.83 23.91
N LEU A 202 -15.96 -8.98 22.93
CA LEU A 202 -17.36 -9.37 23.11
C LEU A 202 -17.62 -10.86 22.80
N ALA A 203 -16.63 -11.54 22.24
CA ALA A 203 -16.61 -12.97 21.97
C ALA A 203 -15.71 -13.65 23.00
#